data_AF-A0A958SCG7-F1
#
_entry.id   AF-A0A958SCG7-F1
#
_cell.length_a   1.000
_cell.length_b   1.000
_cell.length_c   1.000
_cell.angle_alpha   90.00
_cell.angle_beta   90.00
_cell.angle_gamma   90.00
#
_symmetry.space_group_name_H-M   'P 1'
#
loop_
_entity.id
_entity.type
_entity.pdbx_description
1 polymer ?
#
loop_
_entity_poly.entity_id
_entity_poly.type
_entity_poly.pdbx_seq_one_letter_code
_entity_poly.pdbx_strand_id
1 'polypeptide(L)'
;MRTMATVALLSFLSANSVWARGYMDHLRWDQTIPSQCGDLDIEDFDDPKIEFITYSTEGAEDRGFTYEYPIARKEGRQLWEAIRTFQHGDQERPQFKNPDLYEDFKALTDNYESMGFDFHSEGEVLELLAILAMKSHLTADYFITGSVAYQDKTAGELDIVIGHSQTCKIMVVGEVKLNPRALGHAKSQLQRFKDFIRTHLHPQIFDIDPTRRLLSPL
;
A
#
# COMPACT_ATOMS: atom_id res chain seq x y z
N MET A 1 39.78 -19.54 -56.30
CA MET A 1 38.49 -18.99 -55.83
C MET A 1 38.10 -19.75 -54.57
N ARG A 2 38.37 -19.18 -53.39
CA ARG A 2 37.99 -19.76 -52.09
C ARG A 2 37.15 -18.72 -51.35
N THR A 3 36.02 -19.21 -50.89
CA THR A 3 34.85 -18.55 -50.35
C THR A 3 35.16 -17.82 -49.04
N MET A 4 34.76 -16.54 -48.95
CA MET A 4 34.71 -15.79 -47.69
C MET A 4 33.58 -16.36 -46.82
N ALA A 5 33.88 -16.74 -45.58
CA ALA A 5 32.90 -17.07 -44.57
C ALA A 5 32.52 -15.79 -43.81
N THR A 6 31.30 -15.31 -44.03
CA THR A 6 30.71 -14.17 -43.31
C THR A 6 30.24 -14.64 -41.94
N VAL A 7 30.92 -14.22 -40.88
CA VAL A 7 30.44 -14.39 -39.49
C VAL A 7 29.37 -13.34 -39.23
N ALA A 8 28.09 -13.73 -39.30
CA ALA A 8 26.98 -12.91 -38.86
C ALA A 8 26.80 -13.11 -37.34
N LEU A 9 27.26 -12.12 -36.57
CA LEU A 9 27.04 -12.07 -35.12
C LEU A 9 25.57 -11.69 -34.88
N LEU A 10 24.79 -12.62 -34.33
CA LEU A 10 23.42 -12.37 -33.88
C LEU A 10 23.42 -11.40 -32.70
N SER A 11 23.15 -10.13 -32.97
CA SER A 11 22.70 -9.16 -31.96
C SER A 11 21.19 -9.28 -31.82
N PHE A 12 20.73 -10.27 -31.06
CA PHE A 12 19.32 -10.43 -30.74
C PHE A 12 19.13 -10.45 -29.23
N LEU A 13 18.16 -9.64 -28.79
CA LEU A 13 17.45 -9.66 -27.50
C LEU A 13 18.02 -8.81 -26.37
N SER A 14 17.78 -7.50 -26.45
CA SER A 14 17.58 -6.67 -25.25
C SER A 14 16.67 -5.49 -25.59
N ALA A 15 15.43 -5.77 -25.98
CA ALA A 15 14.44 -4.74 -26.25
C ALA A 15 13.02 -5.26 -26.00
N ASN A 16 12.72 -5.68 -24.76
CA ASN A 16 11.34 -5.93 -24.31
C ASN A 16 11.26 -5.76 -22.78
N SER A 17 11.38 -4.53 -22.27
CA SER A 17 11.04 -4.25 -20.86
C SER A 17 10.53 -2.83 -20.62
N VAL A 18 10.24 -2.06 -21.67
CA VAL A 18 9.83 -0.64 -21.52
C VAL A 18 8.32 -0.49 -21.26
N TRP A 19 7.53 -1.58 -21.29
CA TRP A 19 6.07 -1.53 -21.17
C TRP A 19 5.49 -2.09 -19.85
N ALA A 20 6.32 -2.38 -18.85
CA ALA A 20 5.84 -2.83 -17.53
C ALA A 20 5.48 -1.68 -16.57
N ARG A 21 5.96 -0.45 -16.82
CA ARG A 21 5.60 0.74 -16.03
C ARG A 21 4.15 1.13 -16.31
N GLY A 22 3.27 0.91 -15.34
CA GLY A 22 1.90 1.42 -15.43
C GLY A 22 0.88 0.71 -14.54
N TYR A 23 1.32 -0.26 -13.76
CA TYR A 23 0.42 -1.02 -12.88
C TYR A 23 0.22 -0.36 -11.52
N MET A 24 1.22 0.37 -11.03
CA MET A 24 1.22 1.01 -9.72
C MET A 24 1.44 2.51 -9.85
N ASP A 25 0.82 3.28 -8.98
CA ASP A 25 1.03 4.74 -8.89
C ASP A 25 0.88 5.21 -7.44
N HIS A 26 1.64 6.23 -7.06
CA HIS A 26 1.47 6.90 -5.77
C HIS A 26 0.48 8.06 -5.94
N LEU A 27 -0.67 7.97 -5.29
CA LEU A 27 -1.69 9.04 -5.34
C LEU A 27 -1.29 10.29 -4.55
N ARG A 28 -0.26 10.17 -3.71
CA ARG A 28 0.27 11.25 -2.85
C ARG A 28 1.79 11.26 -2.91
N TRP A 29 2.36 12.45 -2.84
CA TRP A 29 3.82 12.63 -2.75
C TRP A 29 4.28 12.50 -1.29
N ASP A 30 4.82 11.33 -0.93
CA ASP A 30 5.36 11.06 0.41
C ASP A 30 6.88 11.24 0.42
N GLN A 31 7.35 12.33 1.04
CA GLN A 31 8.75 12.69 1.17
C GLN A 31 9.51 11.80 2.17
N THR A 32 8.81 10.95 2.91
CA THR A 32 9.39 10.07 3.92
C THR A 32 9.83 8.72 3.34
N ILE A 33 9.46 8.42 2.09
CA ILE A 33 9.92 7.24 1.35
C ILE A 33 11.34 7.49 0.82
N PRO A 34 12.26 6.50 0.90
CA PRO A 34 13.55 6.59 0.21
C PRO A 34 13.36 6.88 -1.28
N SER A 35 14.11 7.84 -1.83
CA SER A 35 13.91 8.30 -3.22
C SER A 35 13.94 7.19 -4.27
N GLN A 36 14.70 6.13 -4.04
CA GLN A 36 14.77 4.96 -4.93
C GLN A 36 13.53 4.07 -4.90
N CYS A 37 12.65 4.22 -3.90
CA CYS A 37 11.42 3.46 -3.73
C CYS A 37 10.15 4.31 -3.95
N GLY A 38 10.29 5.56 -4.42
CA GLY A 38 9.15 6.44 -4.69
C GLY A 38 8.33 6.06 -5.93
N ASP A 39 8.92 5.27 -6.84
CA ASP A 39 8.26 4.73 -8.02
C ASP A 39 8.17 3.20 -7.87
N LEU A 40 7.22 2.71 -7.07
CA LEU A 40 7.01 1.27 -6.89
C LEU A 40 6.55 0.63 -8.21
N ASP A 41 7.08 -0.56 -8.51
CA ASP A 41 6.62 -1.40 -9.62
C ASP A 41 5.99 -2.69 -9.09
N ILE A 42 5.30 -3.43 -9.96
CA ILE A 42 4.65 -4.66 -9.56
C ILE A 42 5.64 -5.72 -9.08
N GLU A 43 6.86 -5.74 -9.63
CA GLU A 43 7.93 -6.63 -9.19
C GLU A 43 8.38 -6.37 -7.74
N ASP A 44 8.09 -5.21 -7.17
CA ASP A 44 8.36 -4.95 -5.75
C ASP A 44 7.46 -5.78 -4.82
N PHE A 45 6.35 -6.31 -5.35
CA PHE A 45 5.37 -7.13 -4.66
C PHE A 45 5.53 -8.64 -4.94
N ASP A 46 6.71 -9.09 -5.37
CA ASP A 46 6.97 -10.49 -5.74
C ASP A 46 7.32 -11.42 -4.57
N ASP A 47 7.38 -10.93 -3.33
CA ASP A 47 7.68 -11.76 -2.17
C ASP A 47 6.48 -12.68 -1.86
N PRO A 48 6.64 -14.02 -1.92
CA PRO A 48 5.55 -14.96 -1.60
C PRO A 48 5.09 -14.89 -0.13
N LYS A 49 5.81 -14.15 0.73
CA LYS A 49 5.52 -13.97 2.16
C LYS A 49 4.93 -12.59 2.48
N ILE A 50 4.47 -11.81 1.49
CA ILE A 50 3.76 -10.56 1.78
C ILE A 50 2.63 -10.82 2.78
N GLU A 51 2.67 -10.08 3.87
CA GLU A 51 1.63 -10.09 4.89
C GLU A 51 0.50 -9.15 4.48
N PHE A 52 -0.75 -9.60 4.65
CA PHE A 52 -1.95 -8.82 4.37
C PHE A 52 -2.64 -8.51 5.68
N ILE A 53 -2.70 -7.23 6.03
CA ILE A 53 -3.20 -6.78 7.33
C ILE A 53 -4.46 -5.93 7.18
N THR A 54 -5.26 -5.89 8.23
CA THR A 54 -6.41 -4.97 8.31
C THR A 54 -6.30 -4.15 9.58
N TYR A 55 -6.55 -2.85 9.47
CA TYR A 55 -6.42 -1.89 10.57
C TYR A 55 -7.74 -1.16 10.79
N SER A 56 -8.13 -0.91 12.04
CA SER A 56 -9.35 -0.14 12.34
C SER A 56 -9.26 0.60 13.69
N THR A 57 -10.37 1.15 14.15
CA THR A 57 -10.55 1.81 15.46
C THR A 57 -10.65 0.79 16.60
N GLU A 58 -10.62 1.25 17.83
CA GLU A 58 -10.80 0.48 19.07
C GLU A 58 -11.94 -0.56 18.97
N GLY A 59 -11.68 -1.78 19.46
CA GLY A 59 -12.62 -2.90 19.49
C GLY A 59 -12.84 -3.59 18.14
N ALA A 60 -11.90 -3.43 17.21
CA ALA A 60 -11.93 -4.05 15.90
C ALA A 60 -11.22 -5.40 15.85
N GLU A 61 -10.21 -5.63 16.69
CA GLU A 61 -9.56 -6.94 16.80
C GLU A 61 -10.56 -8.02 17.21
N ASP A 62 -11.48 -7.71 18.13
CA ASP A 62 -12.61 -8.57 18.52
C ASP A 62 -13.53 -8.98 17.35
N ARG A 63 -13.46 -8.23 16.24
CA ARG A 63 -14.22 -8.49 15.02
C ARG A 63 -13.39 -9.19 13.93
N GLY A 64 -12.10 -9.38 14.18
CA GLY A 64 -11.17 -10.07 13.28
C GLY A 64 -10.38 -9.16 12.35
N PHE A 65 -10.20 -7.87 12.72
CA PHE A 65 -9.11 -7.05 12.18
C PHE A 65 -7.76 -7.53 12.72
N THR A 66 -6.67 -7.20 12.03
CA THR A 66 -5.31 -7.57 12.46
C THR A 66 -4.81 -6.65 13.57
N TYR A 67 -5.07 -5.36 13.44
CA TYR A 67 -4.64 -4.32 14.37
C TYR A 67 -5.75 -3.30 14.61
N GLU A 68 -5.67 -2.58 15.71
CA GLU A 68 -6.50 -1.43 16.00
C GLU A 68 -5.72 -0.21 16.53
N TYR A 69 -6.28 0.98 16.33
CA TYR A 69 -5.81 2.23 16.94
C TYR A 69 -6.75 2.55 18.10
N PRO A 70 -6.25 2.96 19.27
CA PRO A 70 -7.05 3.24 20.46
C PRO A 70 -7.83 4.57 20.36
N ILE A 71 -8.67 4.68 19.33
CA ILE A 71 -9.54 5.83 19.06
C ILE A 71 -10.94 5.34 18.72
N ALA A 72 -11.97 5.99 19.25
CA ALA A 72 -13.34 5.74 18.83
C ALA A 72 -13.67 6.50 17.53
N ARG A 73 -14.60 5.98 16.73
CA ARG A 73 -15.07 6.66 15.50
C ARG A 73 -15.46 8.14 15.71
N LYS A 74 -16.13 8.44 16.82
CA LYS A 74 -16.56 9.81 17.15
C LYS A 74 -15.36 10.76 17.33
N GLU A 75 -14.25 10.24 17.82
CA GLU A 75 -13.03 10.98 18.09
C GLU A 75 -12.23 11.18 16.80
N GLY A 76 -12.20 10.17 15.92
CA GLY A 76 -11.66 10.34 14.56
C GLY A 76 -12.35 11.47 13.79
N ARG A 77 -13.67 11.65 13.95
CA ARG A 77 -14.38 12.82 13.41
C ARG A 77 -13.92 14.14 14.04
N GLN A 78 -13.74 14.18 15.36
CA GLN A 78 -13.28 15.38 16.06
C GLN A 78 -11.88 15.81 15.59
N LEU A 79 -10.98 14.84 15.39
CA LEU A 79 -9.66 15.09 14.82
C LEU A 79 -9.75 15.63 13.40
N TRP A 80 -10.59 15.01 12.55
CA TRP A 80 -10.80 15.47 11.18
C TRP A 80 -11.30 16.92 11.11
N GLU A 81 -12.30 17.27 11.92
CA GLU A 81 -12.83 18.65 12.01
C GLU A 81 -11.76 19.65 12.48
N ALA A 82 -10.96 19.27 13.48
CA ALA A 82 -9.89 20.10 14.01
C ALA A 82 -8.78 20.33 12.99
N ILE A 83 -8.35 19.29 12.27
CA ILE A 83 -7.29 19.39 11.26
C ILE A 83 -7.73 20.22 10.06
N ARG A 84 -8.97 20.05 9.59
CA ARG A 84 -9.49 20.89 8.52
C ARG A 84 -9.52 22.36 8.90
N THR A 85 -9.90 22.65 10.14
CA THR A 85 -9.86 24.01 10.69
C THR A 85 -8.43 24.56 10.70
N PHE A 86 -7.47 23.73 11.14
CA PHE A 86 -6.05 24.06 11.14
C PHE A 86 -5.50 24.36 9.73
N GLN A 87 -5.79 23.50 8.74
CA GLN A 87 -5.38 23.69 7.34
C GLN A 87 -5.97 24.95 6.70
N HIS A 88 -7.08 25.48 7.23
CA HIS A 88 -7.67 26.75 6.80
C HIS A 88 -7.05 27.98 7.50
N GLY A 89 -5.96 27.81 8.24
CA GLY A 89 -5.19 28.89 8.83
C GLY A 89 -5.60 29.26 10.26
N ASP A 90 -6.53 28.52 10.87
CA ASP A 90 -6.82 28.66 12.29
C ASP A 90 -5.72 27.96 13.11
N GLN A 91 -5.00 28.73 13.92
CA GLN A 91 -3.91 28.24 14.74
C GLN A 91 -4.32 28.09 16.21
N GLU A 92 -5.62 28.24 16.52
CA GLU A 92 -6.11 28.01 17.88
C GLU A 92 -5.91 26.54 18.28
N ARG A 93 -5.45 26.35 19.52
CA ARG A 93 -5.28 25.01 20.09
C ARG A 93 -6.66 24.35 20.26
N PRO A 94 -6.97 23.25 19.55
CA PRO A 94 -8.26 22.59 19.69
C PRO A 94 -8.44 22.05 21.11
N GLN A 95 -9.68 22.12 21.60
CA GLN A 95 -10.06 21.65 22.93
C GLN A 95 -10.78 20.31 22.79
N PHE A 96 -10.09 19.23 23.14
CA PHE A 96 -10.67 17.88 23.17
C PHE A 96 -11.10 17.50 24.59
N LYS A 97 -12.18 16.72 24.70
CA LYS A 97 -12.58 16.14 26.00
C LYS A 97 -11.63 15.02 26.43
N ASN A 98 -11.15 14.25 25.47
CA ASN A 98 -10.12 13.24 25.67
C ASN A 98 -8.75 13.92 25.46
N PRO A 99 -7.87 13.97 26.48
CA PRO A 99 -6.57 14.63 26.35
C PRO A 99 -5.65 13.96 25.34
N ASP A 100 -5.79 12.65 25.11
CA ASP A 100 -4.92 11.88 24.20
C ASP A 100 -5.11 12.32 22.74
N LEU A 101 -6.31 12.82 22.39
CA LEU A 101 -6.58 13.37 21.05
C LEU A 101 -5.75 14.60 20.72
N TYR A 102 -5.24 15.32 21.73
CA TYR A 102 -4.34 16.42 21.44
C TYR A 102 -2.99 15.93 20.92
N GLU A 103 -2.49 14.80 21.45
CA GLU A 103 -1.25 14.20 20.96
C GLU A 103 -1.45 13.59 19.57
N ASP A 104 -2.60 12.95 19.31
CA ASP A 104 -2.97 12.49 17.96
C ASP A 104 -3.06 13.66 16.97
N PHE A 105 -3.74 14.75 17.35
CA PHE A 105 -3.83 15.96 16.54
C PHE A 105 -2.44 16.50 16.21
N LYS A 106 -1.56 16.60 17.21
CA LYS A 106 -0.18 17.07 17.02
C LYS A 106 0.61 16.13 16.09
N ALA A 107 0.49 14.81 16.27
CA ALA A 107 1.13 13.85 15.38
C ALA A 107 0.65 14.01 13.93
N LEU A 108 -0.65 14.22 13.72
CA LEU A 108 -1.22 14.47 12.40
C LEU A 108 -0.70 15.77 11.78
N THR A 109 -0.73 16.89 12.53
CA THR A 109 -0.23 18.19 12.04
C THR A 109 1.28 18.21 11.81
N ASP A 110 2.05 17.44 12.57
CA ASP A 110 3.52 17.39 12.43
C ASP A 110 3.95 16.59 11.19
N ASN A 111 3.07 15.73 10.62
CA ASN A 111 3.45 14.78 9.57
C ASN A 111 2.71 14.94 8.23
N TYR A 112 1.49 15.50 8.22
CA TYR A 112 0.60 15.42 7.04
C TYR A 112 1.21 15.95 5.75
N GLU A 113 1.90 17.11 5.79
CA GLU A 113 2.50 17.71 4.59
C GLU A 113 3.64 16.86 4.03
N SER A 114 4.49 16.32 4.91
CA SER A 114 5.62 15.49 4.49
C SER A 114 5.19 14.17 3.88
N MET A 115 4.02 13.65 4.29
CA MET A 115 3.44 12.39 3.78
C MET A 115 2.36 12.63 2.71
N GLY A 116 2.14 13.87 2.29
CA GLY A 116 1.21 14.22 1.21
C GLY A 116 -0.28 14.05 1.54
N PHE A 117 -0.67 14.05 2.82
CA PHE A 117 -2.07 13.99 3.24
C PHE A 117 -2.73 15.37 3.12
N ASP A 118 -4.02 15.41 2.73
CA ASP A 118 -4.82 16.64 2.69
C ASP A 118 -6.18 16.53 3.42
N PHE A 119 -6.48 15.36 4.00
CA PHE A 119 -7.63 15.08 4.86
C PHE A 119 -8.98 15.38 4.21
N HIS A 120 -9.16 14.92 2.97
CA HIS A 120 -10.44 14.98 2.26
C HIS A 120 -11.55 14.18 2.96
N SER A 121 -11.19 13.18 3.76
CA SER A 121 -12.13 12.30 4.45
C SER A 121 -11.77 12.02 5.92
N GLU A 122 -12.78 11.61 6.72
CA GLU A 122 -12.55 11.09 8.09
C GLU A 122 -11.63 9.84 8.08
N GLY A 123 -11.57 9.11 6.96
CA GLY A 123 -10.78 7.88 6.83
C GLY A 123 -9.28 8.14 6.84
N GLU A 124 -8.84 9.21 6.18
CA GLU A 124 -7.42 9.59 6.08
C GLU A 124 -6.80 9.96 7.44
N VAL A 125 -7.61 10.44 8.39
CA VAL A 125 -7.16 10.63 9.78
C VAL A 125 -6.70 9.31 10.38
N LEU A 126 -7.52 8.25 10.25
CA LEU A 126 -7.15 6.94 10.77
C LEU A 126 -6.01 6.31 9.97
N GLU A 127 -5.96 6.53 8.65
CA GLU A 127 -4.88 6.05 7.80
C GLU A 127 -3.53 6.60 8.27
N LEU A 128 -3.41 7.93 8.45
CA LEU A 128 -2.15 8.52 8.93
C LEU A 128 -1.82 8.07 10.35
N LEU A 129 -2.80 8.00 11.26
CA LEU A 129 -2.57 7.49 12.62
C LEU A 129 -2.09 6.03 12.61
N ALA A 130 -2.67 5.17 11.78
CA ALA A 130 -2.26 3.78 11.63
C ALA A 130 -0.83 3.68 11.08
N ILE A 131 -0.49 4.47 10.06
CA ILE A 131 0.87 4.54 9.51
C ILE A 131 1.87 4.98 10.58
N LEU A 132 1.58 6.06 11.32
CA LEU A 132 2.47 6.56 12.37
C LEU A 132 2.64 5.57 13.53
N ALA A 133 1.56 4.91 13.95
CA ALA A 133 1.61 3.85 14.96
C ALA A 133 2.50 2.69 14.51
N MET A 134 2.29 2.17 13.31
CA MET A 134 3.11 1.08 12.77
C MET A 134 4.56 1.51 12.58
N LYS A 135 4.81 2.72 12.07
CA LYS A 135 6.15 3.30 11.89
C LYS A 135 6.96 3.31 13.18
N SER A 136 6.32 3.54 14.32
CA SER A 136 6.98 3.54 15.64
C SER A 136 7.59 2.19 16.03
N HIS A 137 7.17 1.10 15.38
CA HIS A 137 7.68 -0.25 15.58
C HIS A 137 8.66 -0.73 14.50
N LEU A 138 8.90 0.07 13.45
CA LEU A 138 9.81 -0.27 12.37
C LEU A 138 11.25 0.17 12.66
N THR A 139 12.22 -0.62 12.20
CA THR A 139 13.63 -0.17 12.13
C THR A 139 13.84 0.72 10.90
N ALA A 140 14.98 1.42 10.84
CA ALA A 140 15.35 2.26 9.70
C ALA A 140 15.54 1.48 8.37
N ASP A 141 15.60 0.15 8.43
CA ASP A 141 15.69 -0.72 7.26
C ASP A 141 14.38 -0.80 6.48
N TYR A 142 13.30 -0.24 7.01
CA TYR A 142 11.97 -0.26 6.41
C TYR A 142 11.40 1.14 6.21
N PHE A 143 10.57 1.28 5.18
CA PHE A 143 9.70 2.44 4.96
C PHE A 143 8.24 2.00 5.04
N ILE A 144 7.36 2.95 5.33
CA ILE A 144 5.91 2.78 5.33
C ILE A 144 5.27 3.98 4.65
N THR A 145 4.29 3.72 3.80
CA THR A 145 3.50 4.71 3.05
C THR A 145 2.06 4.23 2.91
N GLY A 146 1.16 5.12 2.50
CA GLY A 146 -0.19 4.80 2.03
C GLY A 146 -0.39 5.20 0.58
N SER A 147 -1.65 5.23 0.15
CA SER A 147 -2.10 5.72 -1.15
C SER A 147 -1.38 5.15 -2.38
N VAL A 148 -1.06 3.86 -2.34
CA VAL A 148 -0.52 3.15 -3.50
C VAL A 148 -1.68 2.60 -4.32
N ALA A 149 -1.95 3.24 -5.45
CA ALA A 149 -2.94 2.78 -6.40
C ALA A 149 -2.39 1.65 -7.27
N TYR A 150 -3.27 0.75 -7.65
CA TYR A 150 -2.99 -0.27 -8.65
C TYR A 150 -4.10 -0.33 -9.69
N GLN A 151 -3.75 -0.56 -10.95
CA GLN A 151 -4.70 -0.54 -12.04
C GLN A 151 -4.49 -1.70 -13.03
N ASP A 152 -5.57 -2.45 -13.25
CA ASP A 152 -5.76 -3.31 -14.43
C ASP A 152 -7.20 -3.09 -14.94
N LYS A 153 -8.08 -4.10 -14.91
CA LYS A 153 -9.50 -3.97 -15.23
C LYS A 153 -10.29 -3.30 -14.11
N THR A 154 -9.79 -3.36 -12.89
CA THR A 154 -10.38 -2.74 -11.71
C THR A 154 -9.28 -2.00 -10.98
N ALA A 155 -9.47 -0.69 -10.80
CA ALA A 155 -8.58 0.13 -9.99
C ALA A 155 -8.82 -0.15 -8.50
N GLY A 156 -7.76 -0.10 -7.72
CA GLY A 156 -7.81 -0.10 -6.26
C GLY A 156 -6.68 0.73 -5.69
N GLU A 157 -6.70 0.86 -4.37
CA GLU A 157 -5.72 1.63 -3.59
C GLU A 157 -5.41 0.81 -2.33
N LEU A 158 -4.16 0.89 -1.88
CA LEU A 158 -3.68 0.33 -0.62
C LEU A 158 -3.43 1.46 0.38
N ASP A 159 -4.05 1.35 1.55
CA ASP A 159 -3.93 2.34 2.62
C ASP A 159 -2.60 2.21 3.39
N ILE A 160 -2.01 1.00 3.42
CA ILE A 160 -0.72 0.73 4.07
C ILE A 160 0.14 -0.13 3.15
N VAL A 161 1.38 0.30 2.94
CA VAL A 161 2.44 -0.45 2.25
C VAL A 161 3.73 -0.32 3.06
N ILE A 162 4.33 -1.44 3.45
CA ILE A 162 5.63 -1.49 4.14
C ILE A 162 6.62 -2.25 3.28
N GLY A 163 7.76 -1.61 2.98
CA GLY A 163 8.82 -2.19 2.18
C GLY A 163 10.20 -2.01 2.80
N HIS A 164 11.17 -2.76 2.30
CA HIS A 164 12.57 -2.64 2.70
C HIS A 164 13.23 -1.44 2.00
N SER A 165 13.85 -0.55 2.77
CA SER A 165 14.36 0.76 2.30
C SER A 165 15.46 0.67 1.24
N GLN A 166 16.22 -0.43 1.20
CA GLN A 166 17.33 -0.56 0.23
C GLN A 166 16.92 -1.29 -1.04
N THR A 167 15.95 -2.22 -0.96
CA THR A 167 15.59 -3.10 -2.08
C THR A 167 14.22 -2.80 -2.65
N CYS A 168 13.45 -1.91 -2.00
CA CYS A 168 12.07 -1.54 -2.31
C CYS A 168 11.06 -2.70 -2.28
N LYS A 169 11.51 -3.91 -1.91
CA LYS A 169 10.64 -5.09 -1.77
C LYS A 169 9.61 -4.90 -0.68
N ILE A 170 8.35 -5.04 -1.08
CA ILE A 170 7.19 -4.91 -0.21
C ILE A 170 7.00 -6.19 0.58
N MET A 171 6.78 -6.03 1.89
CA MET A 171 6.58 -7.13 2.82
C MET A 171 5.21 -7.11 3.47
N VAL A 172 4.57 -5.95 3.57
CA VAL A 172 3.23 -5.82 4.18
C VAL A 172 2.39 -4.90 3.32
N VAL A 173 1.14 -5.32 3.10
CA VAL A 173 0.10 -4.48 2.52
C VAL A 173 -1.13 -4.51 3.41
N GLY A 174 -1.80 -3.37 3.54
CA GLY A 174 -2.89 -3.22 4.50
C GLY A 174 -4.00 -2.31 4.02
N GLU A 175 -5.16 -2.54 4.62
CA GLU A 175 -6.35 -1.71 4.44
C GLU A 175 -6.81 -1.18 5.80
N VAL A 176 -7.14 0.11 5.83
CA VAL A 176 -7.62 0.84 6.99
C VAL A 176 -9.12 1.10 6.85
N LYS A 177 -9.87 0.86 7.93
CA LYS A 177 -11.30 1.20 7.98
C LYS A 177 -11.69 1.87 9.29
N LEU A 178 -12.28 3.05 9.18
CA LEU A 178 -12.84 3.77 10.34
C LEU A 178 -14.05 3.06 10.98
N ASN A 179 -14.72 2.15 10.25
CA ASN A 179 -15.84 1.37 10.80
C ASN A 179 -15.43 -0.09 10.97
N PRO A 180 -15.40 -0.64 12.20
CA PRO A 180 -15.12 -2.06 12.42
C PRO A 180 -16.15 -3.02 11.80
N ARG A 181 -17.30 -2.52 11.34
CA ARG A 181 -18.26 -3.32 10.54
C ARG A 181 -17.82 -3.50 9.08
N ALA A 182 -16.82 -2.77 8.62
CA ALA A 182 -16.34 -2.80 7.24
C ALA A 182 -15.24 -3.85 6.98
N LEU A 183 -15.03 -4.80 7.90
CA LEU A 183 -14.03 -5.87 7.74
C LEU A 183 -14.18 -6.64 6.42
N GLY A 184 -15.42 -6.97 6.05
CA GLY A 184 -15.68 -7.68 4.80
C GLY A 184 -15.24 -6.89 3.57
N HIS A 185 -15.37 -5.56 3.60
CA HIS A 185 -14.89 -4.70 2.53
C HIS A 185 -13.37 -4.66 2.48
N ALA A 186 -12.71 -4.50 3.64
CA ALA A 186 -11.25 -4.50 3.73
C ALA A 186 -10.63 -5.80 3.22
N LYS A 187 -11.14 -6.95 3.67
CA LYS A 187 -10.71 -8.26 3.17
C LYS A 187 -10.97 -8.43 1.67
N SER A 188 -12.08 -7.91 1.16
CA SER A 188 -12.37 -7.95 -0.28
C SER A 188 -11.38 -7.09 -1.09
N GLN A 189 -11.00 -5.91 -0.61
CA GLN A 189 -9.98 -5.07 -1.25
C GLN A 189 -8.62 -5.77 -1.33
N LEU A 190 -8.14 -6.29 -0.20
CA LEU A 190 -6.88 -7.03 -0.12
C LEU A 190 -6.89 -8.30 -0.98
N GLN A 191 -8.02 -9.01 -1.03
CA GLN A 191 -8.17 -10.19 -1.90
C GLN A 191 -8.08 -9.80 -3.38
N ARG A 192 -8.71 -8.69 -3.80
CA ARG A 192 -8.56 -8.19 -5.17
C ARG A 192 -7.12 -7.85 -5.51
N PHE A 193 -6.40 -7.22 -4.59
CA PHE A 193 -4.98 -6.91 -4.78
C PHE A 193 -4.12 -8.18 -4.88
N LYS A 194 -4.39 -9.18 -4.04
CA LYS A 194 -3.71 -10.47 -4.11
C LYS A 194 -3.92 -11.17 -5.45
N ASP A 195 -5.15 -11.17 -5.96
CA ASP A 195 -5.48 -11.74 -7.27
C ASP A 195 -4.83 -10.94 -8.41
N PHE A 196 -4.74 -9.61 -8.26
CA PHE A 196 -4.03 -8.72 -9.17
C PHE A 196 -2.54 -9.09 -9.27
N ILE A 197 -1.82 -9.16 -8.14
CA ILE A 197 -0.39 -9.56 -8.12
C ILE A 197 -0.21 -10.93 -8.76
N ARG A 198 -1.05 -11.91 -8.37
CA ARG A 198 -0.96 -13.28 -8.86
C ARG A 198 -1.11 -13.38 -10.38
N THR A 199 -1.99 -12.56 -10.95
CA THR A 199 -2.25 -12.53 -12.40
C THR A 199 -1.06 -11.98 -13.18
N HIS A 200 -0.37 -10.98 -12.64
CA HIS A 200 0.63 -10.22 -13.39
C HIS A 200 2.08 -10.66 -13.10
N LEU A 201 2.40 -11.14 -11.88
CA LEU A 201 3.74 -11.64 -11.54
C LEU A 201 3.95 -13.12 -11.84
N HIS A 202 2.89 -13.93 -11.86
CA HIS A 202 2.99 -15.38 -12.04
C HIS A 202 2.09 -15.94 -13.15
N PRO A 203 2.09 -15.35 -14.36
CA PRO A 203 1.20 -15.80 -15.44
C PRO A 203 1.45 -17.25 -15.85
N GLN A 204 2.69 -17.74 -15.71
CA GLN A 204 3.09 -19.08 -16.18
C GLN A 204 2.60 -20.25 -15.31
N ILE A 205 1.98 -20.00 -14.14
CA ILE A 205 1.39 -21.08 -13.32
C ILE A 205 -0.05 -21.41 -13.77
N PHE A 206 -0.68 -20.55 -14.58
CA PHE A 206 -2.07 -20.71 -15.00
C PHE A 206 -2.29 -21.18 -16.43
N ASP A 207 -1.22 -21.29 -17.21
CA ASP A 207 -1.29 -21.83 -18.58
C ASP A 207 -1.15 -23.36 -18.64
N ILE A 208 -1.26 -24.04 -17.49
CA ILE A 208 -1.48 -25.49 -17.48
C ILE A 208 -2.95 -25.74 -17.80
N ASP A 209 -3.24 -25.79 -19.10
CA ASP A 209 -4.48 -26.32 -19.65
C ASP A 209 -4.94 -27.58 -18.85
N PRO A 210 -6.06 -27.53 -18.11
CA PRO A 210 -6.56 -28.69 -17.35
C PRO A 210 -6.92 -29.86 -18.27
N THR A 211 -7.03 -29.63 -19.59
CA THR A 211 -7.26 -30.64 -20.62
C THR A 211 -5.99 -31.37 -21.07
N ARG A 212 -4.79 -30.91 -20.69
CA ARG A 212 -3.51 -31.63 -20.90
C ARG A 212 -3.20 -32.65 -19.79
N ARG A 213 -4.21 -33.39 -19.30
CA ARG A 213 -3.97 -34.77 -18.85
C ARG A 213 -3.95 -35.67 -20.07
N LEU A 214 -2.84 -35.63 -20.80
CA LEU A 214 -2.52 -36.64 -21.79
C LEU A 214 -2.47 -37.99 -21.09
N LEU A 215 -3.51 -38.80 -21.36
CA LEU A 215 -3.36 -40.16 -21.85
C LEU A 215 -1.89 -40.59 -21.97
N SER A 216 -1.37 -41.23 -20.93
CA SER A 216 -0.23 -42.13 -21.07
C SER A 216 -0.82 -43.53 -20.92
N PRO A 217 -0.94 -44.30 -22.01
CA PRO A 217 -1.31 -45.70 -21.91
C PRO A 217 -0.10 -46.49 -21.39
N LEU A 218 -0.30 -47.22 -20.30
CA LEU A 218 0.31 -48.53 -20.08
C LEU A 218 -0.83 -49.51 -19.80
#